data_AF-A0AA91JNS3-F1
#
_entry.id   AF-A0AA91JNS3-F1
#
_cell.length_a   1.000
_cell.length_b   1.000
_cell.length_c   1.000
_cell.angle_alpha   90.00
_cell.angle_beta   90.00
_cell.angle_gamma   90.00
#
_symmetry.space_group_name_H-M   'P 1'
#
loop_
_entity.id
_entity.type
_entity.pdbx_description
1 polymer ?
#
loop_
_entity_poly.entity_id
_entity_poly.type
_entity_poly.pdbx_seq_one_letter_code
_entity_poly.pdbx_strand_id
1 'polypeptide(L)' 'MKKNKLGITGVSSGFGLELTKQLVAKGQTVIGTVRKDKNVQDLMTQYSETFDQ' A
#
# COMPACT_ATOMS: atom_id res chain seq x y z
N MET A 1 -22.05 3.09 -0.84
CA MET A 1 -21.02 3.24 0.21
C MET A 1 -19.78 3.89 -0.40
N LYS A 2 -19.29 5.01 0.14
CA LYS A 2 -18.00 5.60 -0.29
C LYS A 2 -16.87 4.69 0.21
N LYS A 3 -15.99 4.23 -0.69
CA LYS A 3 -14.74 3.57 -0.30
C LYS A 3 -13.75 4.65 0.13
N ASN A 4 -13.33 4.62 1.40
CA ASN A 4 -12.32 5.54 1.90
C ASN A 4 -10.94 5.02 1.46
N LYS A 5 -10.15 5.87 0.81
CA LYS A 5 -8.76 5.56 0.40
C LYS A 5 -7.79 6.27 1.33
N LEU A 6 -6.80 5.56 1.85
CA LEU A 6 -5.77 6.14 2.73
C LEU A 6 -4.46 6.36 1.97
N GLY A 7 -3.91 7.56 2.02
CA GLY A 7 -2.59 7.87 1.47
C GLY A 7 -1.47 7.58 2.47
N ILE A 8 -0.49 6.76 2.08
CA ILE A 8 0.71 6.49 2.87
C ILE A 8 1.96 6.85 2.06
N THR A 9 2.88 7.59 2.67
CA THR A 9 4.18 7.90 2.05
C THR A 9 5.25 6.96 2.60
N GLY A 10 6.20 6.56 1.75
CA GLY A 10 7.30 5.70 2.18
C GLY A 10 6.89 4.24 2.40
N VAL A 11 5.98 3.71 1.57
CA VAL A 11 5.50 2.32 1.65
C VAL A 11 6.54 1.27 1.23
N SER A 12 7.72 1.68 0.77
CA SER A 12 8.78 0.80 0.30
C SER A 12 9.54 0.06 1.39
N SER A 13 9.47 0.50 2.66
CA SER A 13 10.21 -0.14 3.76
C SER A 13 9.75 0.36 5.14
N GLY A 14 10.17 -0.35 6.19
CA GLY A 14 9.99 0.08 7.57
C GLY A 14 8.52 0.21 7.98
N PHE A 15 8.21 1.26 8.73
CA PHE A 15 6.89 1.47 9.31
C PHE A 15 5.78 1.64 8.27
N GLY A 16 6.02 2.40 7.20
CA GLY A 16 5.02 2.64 6.15
C GLY A 16 4.62 1.35 5.43
N LEU A 17 5.57 0.45 5.23
CA LEU A 17 5.32 -0.88 4.65
C LEU A 17 4.45 -1.74 5.57
N GLU A 18 4.81 -1.83 6.85
CA GLU A 18 4.09 -2.68 7.80
C GLU A 18 2.66 -2.16 8.05
N LEU A 19 2.49 -0.85 8.12
CA LEU A 19 1.18 -0.22 8.22
C LEU A 19 0.31 -0.52 6.99
N THR A 20 0.90 -0.42 5.78
CA THR A 20 0.21 -0.74 4.52
C THR A 20 -0.26 -2.20 4.52
N LYS A 21 0.60 -3.15 4.89
CA LYS A 21 0.24 -4.58 4.98
C LYS A 21 -0.96 -4.81 5.89
N GLN A 22 -0.96 -4.22 7.08
CA GLN A 22 -2.05 -4.40 8.05
C GLN A 22 -3.37 -3.80 7.57
N LEU A 23 -3.34 -2.65 6.90
CA LEU A 23 -4.53 -1.99 6.37
C LEU A 23 -5.12 -2.77 5.20
N VAL A 24 -4.26 -3.20 4.28
CA VAL A 24 -4.66 -4.01 3.13
C VAL A 24 -5.22 -5.36 3.58
N ALA A 25 -4.60 -6.03 4.55
CA ALA A 25 -5.12 -7.27 5.13
C ALA A 25 -6.51 -7.11 5.77
N LYS A 26 -6.88 -5.89 6.18
CA LYS A 26 -8.21 -5.54 6.69
C LYS A 26 -9.21 -5.15 5.59
N GLY A 27 -8.82 -5.27 4.31
CA GLY A 27 -9.64 -4.90 3.15
C GLY A 27 -9.74 -3.40 2.90
N GLN A 28 -8.85 -2.59 3.49
CA GLN A 28 -8.77 -1.16 3.20
C GLN A 28 -8.02 -0.93 1.88
N THR A 29 -8.42 0.10 1.13
CA THR A 29 -7.67 0.54 -0.05
C THR A 29 -6.62 1.57 0.36
N VAL A 30 -5.36 1.30 0.04
CA VAL A 30 -4.22 2.18 0.34
C VAL A 30 -3.62 2.71 -0.96
N ILE A 31 -3.40 4.03 -1.01
CA ILE A 31 -2.60 4.69 -2.05
C ILE A 31 -1.21 4.95 -1.48
N GLY A 32 -0.19 4.27 -2.02
CA GLY A 32 1.16 4.30 -1.47
C GLY A 32 2.16 5.02 -2.37
N THR A 33 2.91 6.02 -1.87
CA THR A 33 3.96 6.68 -2.66
C THR A 33 5.36 6.20 -2.28
N VAL A 34 6.21 5.99 -3.29
CA VAL A 34 7.62 5.64 -3.12
C VAL A 34 8.54 6.50 -3.97
N ARG A 35 9.81 6.60 -3.56
CA ARG A 35 10.85 7.34 -4.28
C ARG A 35 11.51 6.51 -5.40
N LYS A 36 11.42 5.18 -5.32
CA LYS A 36 11.96 4.21 -6.29
C LYS A 36 11.04 2.99 -6.35
N ASP A 37 10.53 2.68 -7.54
CA ASP A 37 9.51 1.64 -7.75
C ASP A 37 10.01 0.21 -7.51
N LYS A 38 11.34 -0.01 -7.55
CA LYS A 38 11.95 -1.33 -7.33
C LYS A 38 11.57 -1.99 -6.00
N ASN A 39 11.13 -1.22 -5.01
CA ASN A 39 10.87 -1.72 -3.66
C ASN A 39 9.38 -2.04 -3.39
N VAL A 40 8.48 -1.89 -4.37
CA VAL A 40 7.04 -2.09 -4.19
C VAL A 40 6.42 -3.10 -5.15
N GLN A 41 7.21 -3.70 -6.05
CA GLN A 41 6.72 -4.73 -6.95
C GLN A 41 6.06 -5.90 -6.21
N ASP A 42 6.66 -6.34 -5.10
CA ASP A 42 6.10 -7.43 -4.29
C ASP A 42 4.72 -7.08 -3.71
N LEU A 43 4.48 -5.82 -3.31
CA LEU A 43 3.15 -5.40 -2.85
C LEU A 43 2.14 -5.33 -3.99
N MET A 44 2.55 -4.84 -5.15
CA MET A 44 1.65 -4.78 -6.32
C MET A 44 1.27 -6.19 -6.78
N THR A 45 2.20 -7.14 -6.74
CA THR A 45 1.90 -8.54 -7.04
C THR A 45 1.01 -9.18 -5.98
N GLN A 46 1.29 -8.95 -4.69
CA GLN A 46 0.58 -9.61 -3.60
C GLN A 46 -0.80 -9.01 -3.31
N TYR A 47 -1.02 -7.73 -3.62
CA TYR A 47 -2.22 -6.98 -3.24
C TYR A 47 -2.82 -6.16 -4.39
N SER A 48 -2.81 -6.70 -5.61
CA SER A 48 -3.26 -6.02 -6.83
C SER A 48 -4.68 -5.45 -6.79
N GLU A 49 -5.59 -6.03 -5.99
CA GLU A 49 -6.99 -5.57 -5.89
C GLU A 49 -7.19 -4.40 -4.89
N THR A 50 -6.21 -4.15 -4.01
CA THR A 50 -6.37 -3.27 -2.84
C THR A 50 -5.25 -2.24 -2.66
N PHE A 51 -4.15 -2.38 -3.40
CA PHE A 51 -3.01 -1.47 -3.39
C PHE A 51 -2.87 -0.76 -4.74
N ASP A 52 -2.78 0.58 -4.70
CA ASP A 52 -2.62 1.47 -5.85
C ASP A 52 -1.50 2.49 -5.53
N GLN A 53 -0.68 2.93 -6.49
CA GLN A 53 0.47 3.84 -6.25
C GLN A 53 0.30 5.20 -6.92
#